data_AF-A0AAE3Y6E2-F1
#
_entry.id   AF-A0AAE3Y6E2-F1
#
_cell.length_a   1.000
_cell.length_b   1.000
_cell.length_c   1.000
_cell.angle_alpha   90.00
_cell.angle_beta   90.00
_cell.angle_gamma   90.00
#
_symmetry.space_group_name_H-M   'P 1'
#
loop_
_entity.id
_entity.type
_entity.pdbx_description
1 polymer ?
#
loop_
_entity_poly.entity_id
_entity_poly.type
_entity_poly.pdbx_seq_one_letter_code
_entity_poly.pdbx_strand_id
1 'polypeptide(L)'
;MNRELRELFEIKQDEEKSIQPTGQNVKKHILIRLAVIIFGSVAFLIAMSQAKGWDVLGYLFLMMIFHAVWLLFIIIEMVILQGSEKLKLRNVNLIFTLVLLLIYGIGSAVVFSGS
;
A
#
# COMPACT_ATOMS: atom_id res chain seq x y z
N MET A 1 42.64 -25.25 -21.90
CA MET A 1 41.74 -24.79 -20.82
C MET A 1 41.99 -25.68 -19.61
N ASN A 2 42.51 -25.13 -18.51
CA ASN A 2 42.91 -25.91 -17.32
C ASN A 2 41.66 -26.36 -16.54
N ARG A 3 41.62 -27.63 -16.12
CA ARG A 3 40.47 -28.29 -15.48
C ARG A 3 40.15 -27.66 -14.11
N GLU A 4 41.18 -27.25 -13.37
CA GLU A 4 41.05 -26.54 -12.08
C GLU A 4 40.37 -25.17 -12.21
N LEU A 5 40.61 -24.43 -13.29
CA LEU A 5 39.96 -23.14 -13.51
C LEU A 5 38.47 -23.33 -13.83
N ARG A 6 38.11 -24.40 -14.53
CA ARG A 6 36.72 -24.73 -14.82
C ARG A 6 35.96 -25.11 -13.56
N GLU A 7 36.58 -25.89 -12.67
CA GLU A 7 36.00 -26.22 -11.36
C GLU A 7 35.86 -24.97 -10.48
N LEU A 8 36.84 -24.06 -10.46
CA LEU A 8 36.74 -22.79 -9.71
C LEU A 8 35.64 -21.84 -10.22
N PHE A 9 35.35 -21.86 -11.53
CA PHE A 9 34.25 -21.10 -12.12
C PHE A 9 32.89 -21.79 -11.92
N GLU A 10 32.82 -23.12 -11.99
CA GLU A 10 31.61 -23.91 -11.66
C GLU A 10 31.25 -23.76 -10.17
N ILE A 11 32.23 -23.79 -9.26
CA ILE A 11 32.03 -23.60 -7.80
C ILE A 11 31.49 -22.19 -7.48
N LYS A 12 31.91 -21.15 -8.21
CA LYS A 12 31.39 -19.78 -8.00
C LYS A 12 30.01 -19.56 -8.61
N GLN A 13 29.57 -20.40 -9.55
CA GLN A 13 28.24 -20.29 -10.16
C GLN A 13 27.15 -20.95 -9.31
N ASP A 14 27.51 -21.93 -8.48
CA ASP A 14 26.56 -22.64 -7.61
C ASP A 14 26.24 -21.91 -6.29
N GLU A 15 26.93 -20.81 -5.98
CA GLU A 15 26.63 -19.94 -4.84
C GLU A 15 25.75 -18.72 -5.19
N GLU A 16 25.13 -18.70 -6.37
CA GLU A 16 23.88 -17.94 -6.53
C GLU A 16 22.75 -18.74 -5.85
N LYS A 17 22.93 -18.93 -4.54
CA LYS A 17 21.89 -19.36 -3.62
C LYS A 17 20.80 -18.32 -3.79
N SER A 18 19.82 -18.65 -4.61
CA SER A 18 18.57 -17.91 -4.68
C SER A 18 18.09 -17.81 -3.24
N ILE A 19 18.31 -16.65 -2.62
CA ILE A 19 17.67 -16.28 -1.39
C ILE A 19 16.22 -16.13 -1.82
N GLN A 20 15.51 -17.26 -1.90
CA GLN A 20 14.08 -17.27 -2.13
C GLN A 20 13.53 -16.31 -1.09
N PRO A 21 12.84 -15.22 -1.49
CA PRO A 21 12.36 -14.24 -0.55
C PRO A 21 11.44 -14.97 0.40
N THR A 22 11.93 -15.17 1.62
CA THR A 22 11.28 -15.83 2.74
C THR A 22 9.82 -15.41 2.76
N GLY A 23 8.94 -16.41 2.61
CA GLY A 23 7.51 -16.30 2.30
C GLY A 23 6.88 -14.97 2.64
N GLN A 24 6.92 -14.02 1.70
CA GLN A 24 6.29 -12.74 1.90
C GLN A 24 4.78 -12.95 1.85
N ASN A 25 4.10 -12.83 3.00
CA ASN A 25 2.67 -13.04 3.12
C ASN A 25 1.88 -11.86 2.53
N VAL A 26 2.00 -11.65 1.21
CA VAL A 26 1.34 -10.58 0.44
C VAL A 26 -0.16 -10.48 0.79
N LYS A 27 -0.83 -11.63 0.94
CA LYS A 27 -2.24 -11.72 1.35
C LYS A 27 -2.50 -11.05 2.69
N LYS A 28 -1.64 -11.26 3.70
CA LYS A 28 -1.78 -10.65 5.03
C LYS A 28 -1.62 -9.14 4.97
N HIS A 29 -0.67 -8.64 4.18
CA HIS A 29 -0.49 -7.19 3.99
C HIS A 29 -1.70 -6.55 3.32
N ILE A 30 -2.23 -7.16 2.25
CA ILE A 30 -3.46 -6.70 1.59
C ILE A 30 -4.62 -6.67 2.58
N LEU A 31 -4.80 -7.74 3.35
CA LEU A 31 -5.92 -7.89 4.27
C LEU A 31 -5.86 -6.84 5.40
N ILE A 32 -4.70 -6.58 5.98
CA ILE A 32 -4.52 -5.53 6.98
C ILE A 32 -4.86 -4.16 6.39
N ARG A 33 -4.39 -3.86 5.16
CA ARG A 33 -4.66 -2.56 4.54
C ARG A 33 -6.14 -2.33 4.23
N LEU A 34 -6.82 -3.35 3.73
CA LEU A 34 -8.27 -3.30 3.53
C LEU A 34 -9.00 -3.16 4.86
N ALA A 35 -8.60 -3.93 5.88
CA ALA A 35 -9.23 -3.85 7.19
C ALA A 35 -9.11 -2.43 7.77
N VAL A 36 -7.93 -1.84 7.80
CA VAL A 36 -7.73 -0.50 8.36
C VAL A 36 -8.59 0.54 7.65
N ILE A 37 -8.61 0.55 6.31
CA ILE A 37 -9.37 1.57 5.58
C ILE A 37 -10.88 1.36 5.68
N ILE A 38 -11.35 0.11 5.60
CA ILE A 38 -12.77 -0.21 5.67
C ILE A 38 -13.29 0.04 7.09
N PHE A 39 -12.67 -0.52 8.11
CA PHE A 39 -13.12 -0.33 9.49
C PHE A 39 -13.00 1.13 9.94
N GLY A 40 -11.92 1.81 9.54
CA GLY A 40 -11.78 3.25 9.78
C GLY A 40 -12.90 4.05 9.14
N SER A 41 -13.16 3.84 7.84
CA SER A 41 -14.26 4.51 7.12
C SER A 41 -15.62 4.25 7.77
N VAL A 42 -15.92 2.98 8.10
CA VAL A 42 -17.20 2.60 8.74
C VAL A 42 -17.36 3.28 10.10
N ALA A 43 -16.30 3.36 10.91
CA ALA A 43 -16.35 4.06 12.19
C ALA A 43 -16.68 5.55 12.01
N PHE A 44 -16.06 6.22 11.04
CA PHE A 44 -16.38 7.62 10.71
C PHE A 44 -17.80 7.77 10.18
N LEU A 45 -18.30 6.85 9.34
CA LEU A 45 -19.68 6.86 8.86
C LEU A 45 -20.70 6.73 10.01
N ILE A 46 -20.42 5.86 10.99
CA ILE A 46 -21.25 5.71 12.20
C ILE A 46 -21.19 6.96 13.09
N ALA A 47 -20.03 7.61 13.19
CA ALA A 47 -19.91 8.87 13.92
C ALA A 47 -20.70 10.00 13.23
N MET A 48 -20.60 10.09 11.89
CA MET A 48 -21.35 11.08 11.10
C MET A 48 -22.86 10.87 11.17
N SER A 49 -23.34 9.63 11.22
CA SER A 49 -24.80 9.37 11.31
C SER A 49 -25.42 9.81 12.63
N GLN A 50 -24.60 9.94 13.68
CA GLN A 50 -25.02 10.41 15.01
C GLN A 50 -24.74 11.91 15.24
N ALA A 51 -23.89 12.51 14.41
CA ALA A 51 -23.51 13.91 14.49
C ALA A 51 -24.64 14.83 14.00
N LYS A 52 -24.65 16.09 14.48
CA LYS A 52 -25.65 17.09 14.11
C LYS A 52 -24.99 18.37 13.61
N GLY A 53 -25.63 19.02 12.63
CA GLY A 53 -25.17 20.29 12.10
C GLY A 53 -23.74 20.20 11.53
N TRP A 54 -22.88 21.14 11.93
CA TRP A 54 -21.51 21.26 11.42
C TRP A 54 -20.57 20.15 11.87
N ASP A 55 -20.92 19.38 12.91
CA ASP A 55 -20.09 18.28 13.39
C ASP A 55 -19.93 17.18 12.33
N VAL A 56 -20.95 16.97 11.48
CA VAL A 56 -20.88 16.05 10.34
C VAL A 56 -19.72 16.41 9.40
N LEU A 57 -19.56 17.71 9.13
CA LEU A 57 -18.47 18.22 8.29
C LEU A 57 -17.11 18.00 8.97
N GLY A 58 -17.03 18.20 10.28
CA GLY A 58 -15.83 17.93 11.07
C GLY A 58 -15.38 16.47 10.98
N TYR A 59 -16.31 15.53 11.15
CA TYR A 59 -16.02 14.09 10.99
C TYR A 59 -15.63 13.73 9.57
N LEU A 60 -16.22 14.36 8.55
CA LEU A 60 -15.82 14.18 7.16
C LEU A 60 -14.37 14.62 6.93
N PHE A 61 -13.96 15.77 7.46
CA PHE A 61 -12.56 16.23 7.39
C PHE A 61 -11.61 15.28 8.13
N LEU A 62 -11.97 14.83 9.32
CA LEU A 62 -11.17 13.86 10.07
C LEU A 62 -11.01 12.54 9.31
N MET A 63 -12.07 12.05 8.65
CA MET A 63 -12.02 10.86 7.81
C MET A 63 -11.06 11.06 6.61
N MET A 64 -11.10 12.23 5.96
CA MET A 64 -10.16 12.54 4.87
C MET A 64 -8.71 12.60 5.35
N ILE A 65 -8.45 13.23 6.50
CA ILE A 65 -7.11 13.27 7.11
C ILE A 65 -6.64 11.85 7.44
N PHE A 66 -7.50 11.03 8.04
CA PHE A 66 -7.20 9.62 8.32
C PHE A 66 -6.80 8.86 7.05
N HIS A 67 -7.56 8.98 5.96
CA HIS A 67 -7.20 8.36 4.68
C HIS A 67 -5.90 8.92 4.10
N ALA A 68 -5.65 10.23 4.21
CA ALA A 68 -4.41 10.83 3.73
C ALA A 68 -3.19 10.33 4.51
N VAL A 69 -3.28 10.22 5.83
CA VAL A 69 -2.22 9.65 6.69
C VAL A 69 -2.00 8.17 6.36
N TRP A 70 -3.07 7.41 6.14
CA TRP A 70 -2.96 6.00 5.74
C TRP A 70 -2.30 5.84 4.37
N LEU A 71 -2.65 6.70 3.42
CA LEU A 71 -2.03 6.72 2.09
C LEU A 71 -0.53 7.04 2.18
N LEU A 72 -0.16 8.04 3.00
CA LEU A 72 1.23 8.38 3.25
C LEU A 72 2.03 7.19 3.79
N PHE A 73 1.45 6.44 4.74
CA PHE A 73 2.06 5.22 5.25
C PHE A 73 2.32 4.18 4.14
N ILE A 74 1.35 3.96 3.25
CA ILE A 74 1.49 3.03 2.10
C ILE A 74 2.60 3.49 1.14
N ILE A 75 2.72 4.80 0.91
CA ILE A 75 3.76 5.39 0.05
C ILE A 75 5.14 5.22 0.68
N ILE A 76 5.30 5.52 1.97
CA ILE A 76 6.57 5.31 2.69
C ILE A 76 6.99 3.84 2.62
N GLU A 77 6.05 2.92 2.87
CA GLU A 77 6.31 1.48 2.76
C GLU A 77 6.73 1.11 1.33
N MET A 78 6.13 1.71 0.30
CA MET A 78 6.51 1.48 -1.09
C MET A 78 7.98 1.86 -1.37
N VAL A 79 8.44 3.00 -0.87
CA VAL A 79 9.83 3.45 -1.00
C VAL A 79 10.78 2.47 -0.31
N ILE A 80 10.44 2.03 0.89
CA ILE A 80 11.24 1.04 1.64
C ILE A 80 11.31 -0.29 0.87
N LEU A 81 10.19 -0.76 0.33
CA LEU A 81 10.11 -2.02 -0.42
C LEU A 81 10.87 -1.96 -1.76
N GLN A 82 11.01 -0.78 -2.35
CA GLN A 82 11.83 -0.57 -3.54
C GLN A 82 13.33 -0.79 -3.23
N GLY A 83 13.80 -0.31 -2.08
CA GLY A 83 15.17 -0.54 -1.63
C GLY A 83 15.46 -1.98 -1.17
N SER A 84 14.42 -2.76 -0.83
CA SER A 84 14.57 -4.12 -0.31
C SER A 84 14.26 -5.24 -1.32
N GLU A 85 14.21 -4.94 -2.63
CA GLU A 85 13.87 -5.86 -3.74
C GLU A 85 12.53 -6.61 -3.61
N LYS A 86 11.62 -6.14 -2.74
CA LYS A 86 10.31 -6.77 -2.49
C LYS A 86 9.25 -6.30 -3.50
N LEU A 87 9.52 -6.55 -4.78
CA LEU A 87 8.79 -5.98 -5.92
C LEU A 87 7.29 -6.34 -5.93
N LYS A 88 6.91 -7.55 -5.52
CA LYS A 88 5.49 -7.98 -5.49
C LYS A 88 4.66 -7.12 -4.53
N LEU A 89 5.17 -6.86 -3.34
CA LEU A 89 4.46 -6.06 -2.33
C LEU A 89 4.42 -4.58 -2.71
N ARG A 90 5.51 -4.07 -3.29
CA ARG A 90 5.57 -2.72 -3.85
C ARG A 90 4.48 -2.51 -4.91
N ASN A 91 4.34 -3.44 -5.85
CA ASN A 91 3.33 -3.34 -6.91
C ASN A 91 1.91 -3.33 -6.33
N VAL A 92 1.65 -4.13 -5.28
CA VAL A 92 0.38 -4.09 -4.55
C VAL A 92 0.15 -2.72 -3.90
N ASN A 93 1.15 -2.13 -3.24
CA ASN A 93 1.04 -0.78 -2.66
C ASN A 93 0.72 0.27 -3.74
N LEU A 94 1.32 0.13 -4.92
CA LEU A 94 1.10 1.04 -6.05
C LEU A 94 -0.34 0.97 -6.54
N ILE A 95 -0.88 -0.24 -6.71
CA ILE A 95 -2.29 -0.43 -7.06
C ILE A 95 -3.21 0.18 -5.98
N PHE A 96 -2.94 -0.06 -4.70
CA PHE A 96 -3.72 0.55 -3.60
C PHE A 96 -3.71 2.07 -3.64
N THR A 97 -2.53 2.65 -3.88
CA THR A 97 -2.34 4.10 -4.00
C THR A 97 -3.15 4.64 -5.16
N LEU A 98 -3.05 4.00 -6.34
CA LEU A 98 -3.78 4.42 -7.55
C LEU A 98 -5.30 4.35 -7.32
N VAL A 99 -5.80 3.26 -6.74
CA VAL A 99 -7.24 3.09 -6.47
C VAL A 99 -7.74 4.17 -5.51
N LEU A 100 -7.02 4.45 -4.43
CA LEU A 100 -7.41 5.50 -3.49
C LEU A 100 -7.42 6.89 -4.15
N LEU A 101 -6.38 7.21 -4.92
CA LEU A 101 -6.31 8.48 -5.64
C LEU A 101 -7.44 8.61 -6.68
N LEU A 102 -7.81 7.52 -7.36
CA LEU A 102 -8.94 7.53 -8.30
C LEU A 102 -10.28 7.77 -7.60
N ILE A 103 -10.53 7.12 -6.46
CA ILE A 103 -11.76 7.34 -5.69
C ILE A 103 -11.88 8.81 -5.29
N TYR A 104 -10.80 9.39 -4.76
CA TYR A 104 -10.78 10.79 -4.36
C TYR A 104 -10.82 11.76 -5.54
N GLY A 105 -10.14 11.44 -6.64
CA GLY A 105 -10.12 12.26 -7.86
C GLY A 105 -11.47 12.29 -8.56
N ILE A 106 -12.18 11.15 -8.63
CA ILE A 106 -13.54 11.08 -9.15
C ILE A 106 -14.49 11.82 -8.21
N GLY A 107 -14.38 11.57 -6.90
CA GLY A 107 -15.22 12.24 -5.89
C GLY A 107 -15.09 13.75 -5.95
N SER A 108 -13.87 14.28 -6.04
CA SER A 108 -13.64 15.71 -6.18
C SER A 108 -14.16 16.25 -7.52
N ALA A 109 -13.92 15.55 -8.63
CA ALA A 109 -14.43 15.95 -9.94
C ALA A 109 -15.96 16.07 -9.96
N VAL A 110 -16.69 15.12 -9.35
CA VAL A 110 -18.15 15.20 -9.24
C VAL A 110 -18.58 16.42 -8.42
N VAL A 111 -17.90 16.71 -7.31
CA VAL A 111 -18.22 17.88 -6.47
C VAL A 111 -17.96 19.19 -7.21
N PHE A 112 -16.85 19.32 -7.92
CA PHE A 112 -16.46 20.57 -8.60
C PHE A 112 -17.06 20.74 -10.01
N SER A 113 -17.55 19.68 -10.65
CA SER A 113 -18.28 19.78 -11.93
C SER A 113 -19.78 19.97 -11.75
N GLY A 114 -20.32 19.66 -10.57
CA GLY A 114 -21.71 19.91 -10.20
C GLY A 114 -21.97 21.29 -9.55
N SER A 115 -20.93 22.12 -9.36
CA SER A 115 -20.99 23.50 -8.86
C SER A 115 -20.85 24.51 -9.99
#